data_AF-A0A7L0XI72-F1
#
_entry.id   AF-A0A7L0XI72-F1
#
_cell.length_a   1.000
_cell.length_b   1.000
_cell.length_c   1.000
_cell.angle_alpha   90.00
_cell.angle_beta   90.00
_cell.angle_gamma   90.00
#
_symmetry.space_group_name_H-M   'P 1'
#
loop_
_entity.id
_entity.type
_entity.pdbx_description
1 polymer ?
#
loop_
_entity_poly.entity_id
_entity_poly.type
_entity_poly.pdbx_seq_one_letter_code
_entity_poly.pdbx_strand_id
1 'polypeptide(L)' 'PSVSISLVPSSSQPGPGRLLCSVMDFYPAPVQVRWFQDGQELPEHVVATDVVPNGDWTYQVLVMLEIPP' A
#
# COMPACT_ATOMS: atom_id res chain seq x y z
N PRO A 1 3.33 11.86 7.50
CA PRO A 1 3.35 10.70 6.59
C PRO A 1 4.02 11.09 5.27
N SER A 2 4.96 10.28 4.82
CA SER A 2 5.47 10.30 3.44
C SER A 2 4.80 9.16 2.67
N VAL A 3 4.20 9.46 1.52
CA VAL A 3 3.45 8.49 0.71
C VAL A 3 4.09 8.40 -0.65
N SER A 4 4.43 7.18 -1.08
CA SER A 4 4.90 6.90 -2.43
C SER A 4 4.22 5.67 -3.01
N ILE A 5 4.00 5.70 -4.32
CA ILE A 5 3.41 4.59 -5.07
C ILE A 5 4.45 4.07 -6.06
N SER A 6 4.65 2.76 -6.09
CA SER A 6 5.55 2.11 -7.03
C SER A 6 4.89 0.91 -7.71
N LEU A 7 5.31 0.63 -8.95
CA LEU A 7 4.95 -0.60 -9.66
C LEU A 7 5.87 -1.72 -9.19
N VAL A 8 5.28 -2.85 -8.83
CA VAL A 8 5.98 -4.08 -8.45
C VAL A 8 5.78 -5.11 -9.56
N PRO A 9 6.86 -5.55 -10.24
CA PRO A 9 6.76 -6.57 -11.28
C PRO A 9 6.21 -7.89 -10.73
N SER A 10 5.28 -8.52 -11.45
CA SER A 10 4.91 -9.91 -11.24
C SER A 10 5.98 -10.83 -11.84
N SER A 11 6.73 -11.54 -11.01
CA SER A 11 7.80 -12.44 -11.47
C SER A 11 7.29 -13.69 -12.21
N SER A 12 5.99 -13.99 -12.12
CA SER A 12 5.39 -15.27 -12.52
C SER A 12 4.27 -15.19 -13.57
N GLN A 13 3.74 -14.01 -13.91
CA GLN A 13 2.66 -13.87 -14.88
C GLN A 13 2.79 -12.60 -15.73
N PRO A 14 2.54 -12.68 -17.06
CA PRO A 14 2.22 -11.52 -17.87
C PRO A 14 0.84 -11.01 -17.44
N GLY A 15 0.84 -10.07 -16.51
CA GLY A 15 -0.34 -9.40 -15.99
C GLY A 15 0.00 -7.95 -15.66
N PRO A 16 -1.01 -7.08 -15.49
CA PRO A 16 -0.78 -5.72 -15.04
C PRO A 16 -0.07 -5.77 -13.70
N GLY A 17 1.00 -4.98 -13.58
CA GLY A 17 1.87 -4.99 -12.41
C GLY A 17 1.09 -4.71 -11.12
N ARG A 18 1.63 -5.14 -9.98
CA ARG A 18 1.06 -4.79 -8.67
C ARG A 18 1.43 -3.35 -8.34
N LEU A 19 0.57 -2.62 -7.64
CA LEU A 19 0.92 -1.31 -7.09
C LEU A 19 1.21 -1.44 -5.61
N LEU A 20 2.28 -0.81 -5.15
CA LEU A 20 2.66 -0.75 -3.74
C LEU A 20 2.57 0.69 -3.26
N CYS A 21 1.72 0.95 -2.28
CA CYS A 21 1.67 2.19 -1.54
C CYS A 21 2.52 2.04 -0.27
N SER A 22 3.60 2.81 -0.20
CA SER A 22 4.46 2.89 0.97
C SER A 22 4.09 4.13 1.78
N VAL A 23 3.57 3.94 2.99
CA VAL A 23 3.25 5.02 3.93
C VAL A 23 4.27 4.98 5.07
N MET A 24 5.15 5.98 5.08
CA MET A 24 6.28 6.08 6.00
C MET A 24 6.10 7.27 6.96
N ASP A 25 6.86 7.25 8.05
CA ASP A 25 7.05 8.39 8.96
C ASP A 25 5.73 9.02 9.43
N PHE A 26 4.76 8.18 9.83
CA PHE A 26 3.48 8.65 10.35
C PHE A 26 3.36 8.44 11.86
N TYR A 27 2.59 9.31 12.50
CA TYR A 27 2.24 9.27 13.90
C TYR A 27 0.91 10.02 14.08
N PRO A 28 -0.03 9.56 14.92
CA PRO A 28 0.02 8.36 15.76
C PRO A 28 -0.18 7.06 14.97
N ALA A 29 -0.11 5.90 15.67
CA ALA A 29 -0.21 4.57 15.07
C ALA A 29 -1.51 4.27 14.29
N PRO A 30 -2.71 4.71 14.73
CA PRO A 30 -3.93 4.43 13.99
C PRO A 30 -3.91 5.11 12.61
N VAL A 31 -4.07 4.32 11.55
CA VAL A 31 -4.06 4.79 10.16
C VAL A 31 -5.09 4.01 9.33
N GLN A 32 -5.66 4.67 8.32
CA GLN A 32 -6.50 4.05 7.31
C GLN A 32 -5.95 4.40 5.93
N VAL A 33 -5.70 3.37 5.11
CA VAL A 33 -5.21 3.51 3.74
C VAL A 33 -6.20 2.80 2.82
N ARG A 34 -6.60 3.47 1.74
CA ARG A 34 -7.61 2.97 0.80
C ARG A 34 -7.17 3.24 -0.63
N TRP A 35 -7.42 2.27 -1.50
CA TRP A 35 -7.19 2.40 -2.94
C TRP A 35 -8.45 2.84 -3.65
N PHE A 36 -8.29 3.73 -4.63
CA PHE A 36 -9.38 4.22 -5.47
C PHE A 36 -8.98 4.17 -6.94
N GLN A 37 -9.94 3.80 -7.79
CA GLN A 37 -9.86 3.96 -9.23
C GLN A 37 -11.08 4.74 -9.69
N ASP A 38 -10.86 5.86 -10.38
CA ASP A 38 -11.93 6.75 -10.87
C ASP A 38 -12.96 7.17 -9.79
N GLY A 39 -12.50 7.30 -8.54
CA GLY A 39 -13.32 7.65 -7.38
C GLY A 39 -14.05 6.49 -6.71
N GLN A 40 -13.97 5.27 -7.25
CA GLN A 40 -14.52 4.06 -6.64
C GLN A 40 -13.46 3.36 -5.78
N GLU A 41 -13.82 3.00 -4.54
CA GLU A 41 -12.94 2.25 -3.64
C GLU A 41 -12.74 0.81 -4.15
N LEU A 42 -11.50 0.32 -4.10
CA LEU A 42 -11.10 -1.03 -4.54
C LEU A 42 -10.72 -1.92 -3.35
N PRO A 43 -11.67 -2.52 -2.61
CA PRO A 43 -11.36 -3.33 -1.43
C PRO A 43 -10.91 -4.76 -1.77
N GLU A 44 -11.35 -5.33 -2.90
CA GLU A 44 -11.25 -6.78 -3.16
C GLU A 44 -9.82 -7.28 -3.47
N HIS A 45 -8.87 -6.37 -3.71
CA HIS A 45 -7.51 -6.70 -4.14
C HIS A 45 -6.42 -6.01 -3.32
N VAL A 46 -6.78 -5.57 -2.11
CA VAL A 46 -5.87 -4.81 -1.24
C VAL A 46 -5.31 -5.72 -0.15
N VAL A 47 -3.99 -5.73 -0.05
CA VAL A 47 -3.24 -6.44 0.98
C VAL A 47 -2.37 -5.44 1.72
N ALA A 48 -2.56 -5.31 3.04
CA ALA A 48 -1.76 -4.45 3.89
C ALA A 48 -0.86 -5.27 4.81
N THR A 49 0.34 -4.75 5.10
CA THR A 49 1.15 -5.25 6.21
C THR A 49 0.60 -4.75 7.54
N ASP A 50 1.11 -5.30 8.64
CA ASP A 50 0.94 -4.66 9.94
C ASP A 50 1.53 -3.25 9.96
N VAL A 51 1.07 -2.43 10.90
CA VAL A 51 1.68 -1.15 11.24
C VAL A 51 2.94 -1.43 12.05
N VAL A 52 4.11 -1.09 11.49
CA VAL A 52 5.41 -1.37 12.09
C VAL A 52 6.01 -0.09 12.68
N PRO A 53 6.50 -0.09 13.93
CA PRO A 53 7.18 1.06 14.52
C PRO A 53 8.61 1.21 13.97
N ASN A 54 9.04 2.45 13.74
CA ASN A 54 10.36 2.78 13.18
C ASN A 54 11.46 2.93 14.25
N GLY A 55 11.09 2.96 15.54
CA GLY A 55 12.03 3.15 16.66
C GLY A 55 12.36 4.62 16.99
N ASP A 56 11.78 5.56 16.25
CA ASP A 56 11.92 7.02 16.42
C ASP A 56 10.57 7.70 16.74
N TRP A 57 9.63 6.94 17.31
CA TRP A 57 8.24 7.31 17.56
C TRP A 57 7.35 7.41 16.32
N THR A 58 7.84 7.13 15.12
CA THR A 58 7.01 7.03 13.91
C THR A 58 6.72 5.57 13.54
N TYR A 59 5.81 5.40 12.58
CA TYR A 59 5.34 4.11 12.08
C TYR A 59 5.38 4.06 10.54
N GLN A 60 5.31 2.83 10.01
CA GLN A 60 5.23 2.54 8.59
C GLN A 60 4.18 1.44 8.31
N VAL A 61 3.59 1.48 7.11
CA VAL A 61 2.69 0.44 6.58
C VAL A 61 2.84 0.36 5.06
N LEU A 62 2.83 -0.85 4.52
CA LEU A 62 2.83 -1.11 3.09
C LEU A 62 1.47 -1.65 2.67
N VAL A 63 0.89 -1.09 1.61
CA VAL A 63 -0.44 -1.47 1.11
C VAL A 63 -0.36 -1.75 -0.38
N MET A 64 -0.49 -3.02 -0.73
CA MET A 64 -0.41 -3.52 -2.09
C MET A 64 -1.81 -3.62 -2.71
N LEU A 65 -1.95 -3.19 -3.96
CA LEU A 65 -3.10 -3.43 -4.81
C LEU A 65 -2.70 -4.41 -5.91
N GLU A 66 -3.36 -5.57 -5.96
CA GLU A 66 -3.27 -6.48 -7.11
C GLU A 66 -4.20 -5.98 -8.22
N ILE A 67 -3.64 -5.68 -9.40
CA ILE A 67 -4.45 -5.26 -10.54
C ILE A 67 -4.91 -6.53 -11.28
N PRO A 68 -6.22 -6.74 -11.46
CA PRO A 68 -6.70 -7.84 -12.28
C PRO A 68 -6.27 -7.65 -13.74
N PRO A 69 -5.97 -8.74 -14.47
CA PRO A 69 -5.54 -8.70 -15.87
C PRO A 69 -6.54 -8.06 -16.84
#